data_AF-A0A7W1I302-F1
#
_entry.id   AF-A0A7W1I302-F1
#
_cell.length_a   1.000
_cell.length_b   1.000
_cell.length_c   1.000
_cell.angle_alpha   90.00
_cell.angle_beta   90.00
_cell.angle_gamma   90.00
#
_symmetry.space_group_name_H-M   'P 1'
#
loop_
_entity.id
_entity.type
_entity.pdbx_description
1 polymer ?
#
loop_
_entity_poly.entity_id
_entity_poly.type
_entity_poly.pdbx_seq_one_letter_code
_entity_poly.pdbx_strand_id
1 'polypeptide(L)' 'IDSAGLGEIVRTYTTVSRQGGKLKLLNLTKRIQDLLAITKLLTVFDTYEDESEAVKSFGN' A
#
# COMPACT_ATOMS: atom_id res chain seq x y z
N ILE A 1 1.47 -7.04 -11.92
CA ILE A 1 2.04 -5.69 -11.69
C ILE A 1 3.51 -5.71 -12.08
N ASP A 2 3.91 -4.77 -12.93
CA ASP A 2 5.28 -4.50 -13.38
C ASP A 2 5.79 -3.19 -12.74
N SER A 3 6.89 -2.63 -13.24
CA SER A 3 7.46 -1.37 -12.74
C SER A 3 6.51 -0.17 -12.90
N ALA A 4 5.71 -0.14 -13.98
CA ALA A 4 4.73 0.91 -14.21
C ALA A 4 3.58 0.85 -13.19
N GLY A 5 3.06 -0.34 -12.92
CA GLY A 5 2.02 -0.53 -11.90
C GLY A 5 2.50 -0.18 -10.48
N LEU A 6 3.76 -0.44 -10.14
CA LEU A 6 4.32 0.02 -8.87
C LEU A 6 4.38 1.55 -8.78
N GLY A 7 4.81 2.21 -9.86
CA GLY A 7 4.82 3.67 -9.94
C GLY A 7 3.43 4.29 -9.74
N GLU A 8 2.40 3.64 -10.26
CA GLU A 8 1.01 4.11 -10.09
C GLU A 8 0.49 3.95 -8.66
N ILE A 9 0.83 2.85 -7.98
CA ILE A 9 0.49 2.65 -6.56
C ILE A 9 1.11 3.75 -5.70
N VAL A 10 2.38 4.09 -5.96
CA VAL A 10 3.09 5.16 -5.25
C VAL A 10 2.49 6.53 -5.54
N ARG A 11 2.14 6.83 -6.80
CA ARG A 11 1.46 8.07 -7.17
C ARG A 11 0.12 8.21 -6.46
N THR A 12 -0.70 7.16 -6.50
CA THR A 12 -2.02 7.14 -5.86
C THR A 12 -1.88 7.35 -4.35
N TYR A 13 -0.97 6.64 -3.69
CA TYR A 13 -0.69 6.84 -2.26
C TYR A 13 -0.27 8.27 -1.95
N THR A 14 0.66 8.83 -2.73
CA THR A 14 1.14 10.20 -2.54
C THR A 14 0.00 11.21 -2.68
N THR A 15 -0.87 11.03 -3.68
CA THR A 15 -2.04 11.89 -3.90
C THR A 15 -3.03 11.81 -2.73
N VAL A 16 -3.39 10.61 -2.29
CA VAL A 16 -4.34 10.39 -1.18
C VAL A 16 -3.77 10.96 0.12
N SER A 17 -2.51 10.65 0.45
CA SER A 17 -1.85 11.13 1.67
C SER A 17 -1.71 12.65 1.70
N ARG A 18 -1.43 13.30 0.54
CA ARG A 18 -1.39 14.77 0.43
C ARG A 18 -2.74 15.43 0.68
N GLN A 19 -3.83 14.72 0.44
CA GLN A 19 -5.19 15.19 0.73
C GLN A 19 -5.66 14.83 2.15
N GLY A 20 -4.76 14.29 2.98
CA GLY A 20 -5.09 13.85 4.35
C GLY A 20 -5.86 12.52 4.40
N GLY A 21 -6.00 11.83 3.27
CA GLY A 21 -6.58 10.50 3.21
C GLY A 21 -5.60 9.41 3.64
N LYS A 22 -6.13 8.20 3.86
CA LYS A 22 -5.33 7.01 4.15
C LYS A 22 -5.50 6.02 3.00
N LEU A 23 -4.41 5.42 2.54
CA LEU A 23 -4.40 4.32 1.58
C LEU A 23 -3.67 3.14 2.20
N LYS A 24 -4.32 1.98 2.20
CA LYS A 24 -3.83 0.74 2.81
C LYS A 24 -3.91 -0.38 1.79
N LEU A 25 -2.98 -1.31 1.83
CA LEU A 25 -2.89 -2.41 0.87
C LEU A 25 -3.34 -3.71 1.54
N LEU A 26 -4.14 -4.51 0.83
CA LEU A 26 -4.65 -5.79 1.31
C LEU A 26 -4.17 -6.91 0.38
N ASN A 27 -3.81 -8.07 0.94
CA ASN A 27 -3.47 -9.29 0.20
C ASN A 27 -2.42 -9.09 -0.90
N LEU A 28 -1.31 -8.46 -0.53
CA LEU A 28 -0.19 -8.30 -1.43
C LEU A 28 0.42 -9.65 -1.79
N THR A 29 0.49 -9.94 -3.10
CA THR A 29 1.26 -11.09 -3.59
C THR A 29 2.73 -10.97 -3.19
N LYS A 30 3.41 -12.10 -2.99
CA LYS A 30 4.84 -12.15 -2.64
C LYS A 30 5.72 -11.28 -3.55
N ARG A 31 5.46 -11.32 -4.86
CA ARG A 31 6.17 -10.48 -5.84
C ARG A 31 6.07 -8.98 -5.55
N ILE A 32 4.92 -8.51 -5.09
CA ILE A 32 4.71 -7.09 -4.77
C ILE A 32 5.32 -6.72 -3.43
N GLN A 33 5.23 -7.61 -2.44
CA GLN A 33 5.95 -7.45 -1.18
C GLN A 33 7.45 -7.32 -1.42
N ASP A 34 8.04 -8.21 -2.23
CA ASP A 34 9.47 -8.19 -2.57
C ASP A 34 9.87 -6.89 -3.27
N LEU A 35 9.06 -6.42 -4.24
CA LEU A 35 9.31 -5.15 -4.94
C LEU A 35 9.26 -3.96 -3.97
N LEU A 36 8.25 -3.90 -3.12
CA LEU A 36 8.11 -2.84 -2.12
C LEU A 36 9.23 -2.87 -1.08
N ALA A 37 9.72 -4.05 -0.70
CA ALA A 37 10.84 -4.23 0.21
C ALA A 37 12.15 -3.70 -0.41
N ILE A 38 12.43 -4.07 -1.67
CA ILE A 38 13.62 -3.58 -2.40
C ILE A 38 13.62 -2.06 -2.50
N THR A 39 12.46 -1.46 -2.78
CA THR A 39 12.33 0.00 -2.91
C THR A 39 12.18 0.71 -1.57
N LYS A 40 12.24 0.00 -0.43
CA LYS A 40 11.99 0.53 0.93
C LYS A 40 10.64 1.23 1.10
N LEU A 41 9.67 0.86 0.26
CA LEU A 41 8.31 1.38 0.32
C LEU A 41 7.43 0.53 1.21
N LEU A 42 7.82 -0.72 1.51
CA LEU A 42 7.05 -1.59 2.40
C LEU A 42 6.81 -0.96 3.78
N THR A 43 7.75 -0.14 4.28
CA THR A 43 7.60 0.59 5.55
C THR A 43 6.74 1.85 5.46
N VAL A 44 6.36 2.26 4.24
CA VAL A 44 5.55 3.46 3.96
C VAL A 44 4.07 3.09 3.86
N PHE A 45 3.77 1.89 3.36
CA PHE A 45 2.42 1.39 3.21
C PHE A 45 1.99 0.62 4.45
N ASP A 46 0.80 0.91 4.96
CA ASP A 46 0.12 -0.03 5.86
C ASP A 46 -0.41 -1.20 5.03
N THR A 47 0.01 -2.43 5.36
CA THR A 47 -0.36 -3.64 4.63
C THR A 47 -1.06 -4.64 5.53
N TYR A 48 -2.08 -5.31 5.01
CA TYR A 48 -2.89 -6.28 5.75
C TYR A 48 -3.08 -7.56 4.92
N GLU A 49 -3.35 -8.67 5.59
CA GLU A 49 -3.77 -9.94 4.98
C GLU A 49 -5.28 -10.18 5.15
N ASP A 50 -5.89 -9.64 6.21
CA ASP A 50 -7.32 -9.75 6.45
C ASP A 50 -8.05 -8.43 6.13
N GLU A 51 -9.17 -8.55 5.42
CA GLU A 51 -9.98 -7.39 5.03
C GLU A 51 -10.63 -6.72 6.24
N SER A 52 -11.07 -7.50 7.22
CA SER A 52 -11.72 -6.97 8.42
C SER A 52 -10.73 -6.15 9.25
N GLU A 53 -9.49 -6.60 9.37
CA GLU A 53 -8.40 -5.83 10.00
C GLU A 53 -8.09 -4.55 9.22
N ALA A 54 -7.98 -4.65 7.89
CA ALA A 54 -7.74 -3.50 7.04
C ALA A 54 -8.84 -2.44 7.21
N VAL A 55 -10.11 -2.82 7.17
CA VAL A 55 -11.25 -1.90 7.36
C VAL A 55 -11.27 -1.30 8.77
N LYS A 56 -11.08 -2.13 9.81
CA LYS A 56 -11.02 -1.65 11.21
C LYS A 56 -9.93 -0.59 11.39
N SER A 57 -8.80 -0.73 10.70
CA SER A 57 -7.67 0.18 10.80
C SER A 57 -7.93 1.59 10.23
N PHE A 58 -9.06 1.82 9.54
CA PHE A 58 -9.53 3.15 9.16
C PHE A 58 -10.38 3.82 10.25
N GLY A 59 -10.98 3.04 11.14
CA GLY A 59 -11.66 3.55 12.33
C GLY A 59 -10.65 4.11 13.33
N ASN A 60 -10.98 5.25 13.93
CA ASN A 60 -10.23 5.81 15.06
C ASN A 60 -10.26 4.88 16.27
#